data_AF-A0A967GUZ6-F1
#
_entry.id   AF-A0A967GUZ6-F1
#
_cell.length_a   1.000
_cell.length_b   1.000
_cell.length_c   1.000
_cell.angle_alpha   90.00
_cell.angle_beta   90.00
_cell.angle_gamma   90.00
#
_symmetry.space_group_name_H-M   'P 1'
#
loop_
_entity.id
_entity.type
_entity.pdbx_description
1 polymer ?
#
loop_
_entity_poly.entity_id
_entity_poly.type
_entity_poly.pdbx_seq_one_letter_code
_entity_poly.pdbx_strand_id
1 'polypeptide(L)'
;MKTPSRRDFLHTATLATASSVIHGCSRSKEPPEPEPFKGIVDVHQHAGYLDRLDEQLVAHQEIMGITQTVMLPSATAVSRPSTHEGASNGLAARARGNEACLRITEADPKHYAFFVNEVPDLPTARTELEKYLEKGAIGIGEQKFGVDCDSKHIELVASIARVFD
;
A
#
# COMPACT_ATOMS: atom_id res chain seq x y z
N MET A 1 71.00 -31.81 9.65
CA MET A 1 69.74 -31.06 9.80
C MET A 1 68.81 -31.85 10.69
N LYS A 2 68.27 -31.27 11.77
CA LYS A 2 67.29 -31.96 12.63
C LYS A 2 65.91 -31.89 11.98
N THR A 3 65.22 -33.02 11.91
CA THR A 3 63.83 -33.11 11.44
C THR A 3 62.93 -32.43 12.50
N PRO A 4 62.08 -31.47 12.13
CA PRO A 4 61.18 -30.82 13.09
C PRO A 4 60.22 -31.83 13.70
N SER A 5 59.94 -31.70 14.99
CA SER A 5 59.00 -32.56 15.68
C SER A 5 57.55 -32.18 15.33
N ARG A 6 56.60 -33.10 15.57
CA ARG A 6 55.16 -32.81 15.41
C ARG A 6 54.70 -31.58 16.21
N ARG A 7 55.35 -31.28 17.33
CA ARG A 7 55.06 -30.08 18.14
C ARG A 7 55.57 -28.81 17.47
N ASP A 8 56.74 -28.84 16.86
CA ASP A 8 57.30 -27.69 16.13
C ASP A 8 56.45 -27.32 14.90
N PHE A 9 55.91 -28.33 14.21
CA PHE A 9 54.98 -28.13 13.10
C PHE A 9 53.68 -27.44 13.55
N LEU A 10 53.09 -27.87 14.68
CA LEU A 10 51.85 -27.28 15.21
C LEU A 10 52.04 -25.83 15.69
N HIS A 11 53.18 -25.50 16.29
CA HIS A 11 53.51 -24.12 16.66
C HIS A 11 53.72 -23.21 15.45
N THR A 12 54.27 -23.75 14.36
CA THR A 12 54.51 -22.96 13.13
C THR A 12 53.19 -22.74 12.36
N ALA A 13 52.28 -23.72 12.35
CA ALA A 13 51.00 -23.63 11.66
C ALA A 13 49.97 -22.70 12.36
N THR A 14 50.08 -22.53 13.68
CA THR A 14 49.18 -21.66 14.46
C THR A 14 49.48 -20.17 14.30
N LEU A 15 50.74 -19.79 14.04
CA LEU A 15 51.07 -18.39 13.73
C LEU A 15 50.71 -17.95 12.31
N ALA A 16 50.68 -18.88 11.33
CA ALA A 16 50.34 -18.55 9.95
C ALA A 16 48.83 -18.32 9.71
N THR A 17 47.96 -18.82 10.60
CA THR A 17 46.50 -18.67 10.50
C THR A 17 45.95 -17.48 11.27
N ALA A 18 46.73 -16.87 12.16
CA ALA A 18 46.29 -15.69 12.92
C ALA A 18 46.38 -14.38 12.10
N SER A 19 47.31 -14.28 11.15
CA SER A 19 47.50 -13.03 10.36
C SER A 19 46.51 -12.86 9.21
N SER A 20 45.85 -13.92 8.75
CA SER A 20 44.92 -13.87 7.60
C SER A 20 43.47 -13.53 7.99
N VAL A 21 43.13 -13.47 9.28
CA VAL A 21 41.75 -13.17 9.74
C VAL A 21 41.52 -11.66 9.98
N ILE A 22 42.59 -10.85 10.08
CA ILE A 22 42.46 -9.44 10.49
C ILE A 22 42.12 -8.50 9.32
N HIS A 23 42.19 -8.95 8.06
CA HIS A 23 41.88 -8.12 6.87
C HIS A 23 40.50 -8.37 6.25
N GLY A 24 39.65 -9.21 6.86
CA GLY A 24 38.39 -9.66 6.24
C GLY A 24 37.09 -9.06 6.79
N CYS A 25 37.12 -8.28 7.87
CA CYS A 25 35.92 -7.65 8.43
C CYS A 25 35.88 -6.16 8.08
N SER A 26 35.88 -5.83 6.78
CA SER A 26 35.30 -4.55 6.37
C SER A 26 33.81 -4.65 6.68
N ARG A 27 33.41 -4.11 7.83
CA ARG A 27 32.01 -3.90 8.19
C ARG A 27 31.40 -3.13 7.03
N SER A 28 30.58 -3.80 6.22
CA SER A 28 29.81 -3.15 5.16
C SER A 28 29.15 -1.94 5.80
N LYS A 29 29.53 -0.74 5.35
CA LYS A 29 28.89 0.50 5.75
C LYS A 29 27.40 0.27 5.52
N GLU A 30 26.60 0.32 6.58
CA GLU A 30 25.15 0.27 6.41
C GLU A 30 24.78 1.33 5.37
N PRO A 31 23.91 0.99 4.40
CA PRO A 31 23.41 1.97 3.46
C PRO A 31 22.95 3.20 4.25
N PRO A 32 23.25 4.42 3.81
CA PRO A 32 22.70 5.60 4.46
C PRO A 32 21.19 5.41 4.58
N GLU A 33 20.64 5.65 5.78
CA GLU A 33 19.20 5.58 5.97
C GLU A 33 18.53 6.50 4.94
N PRO A 34 17.47 6.02 4.26
CA PRO A 34 16.77 6.86 3.31
C PRO A 34 16.31 8.13 4.02
N GLU A 35 16.55 9.28 3.39
CA GLU A 35 16.03 10.55 3.90
C GLU A 35 14.52 10.42 4.12
N PRO A 36 13.98 10.83 5.29
CA PRO A 36 12.56 10.76 5.56
C PRO A 36 11.77 11.49 4.48
N PHE A 37 10.60 10.96 4.11
CA PHE A 37 9.68 11.64 3.20
C PHE A 37 9.26 12.99 3.82
N LYS A 38 9.51 14.08 3.10
CA LYS A 38 9.29 15.46 3.59
C LYS A 38 7.96 16.07 3.10
N GLY A 39 7.14 15.29 2.39
CA GLY A 39 5.88 15.75 1.83
C GLY A 39 4.66 15.45 2.74
N ILE A 40 3.51 16.01 2.38
CA ILE A 40 2.21 15.70 3.01
C ILE A 40 1.53 14.60 2.19
N VAL A 41 1.01 13.59 2.88
CA VAL A 41 0.19 12.53 2.30
C VAL A 41 -1.26 12.70 2.76
N ASP A 42 -2.17 12.94 1.83
CA ASP A 42 -3.60 12.88 2.07
C ASP A 42 -4.08 11.46 1.74
N VAL A 43 -4.52 10.72 2.75
CA VAL A 43 -4.94 9.32 2.59
C VAL A 43 -6.43 9.17 2.30
N HIS A 44 -7.18 10.27 2.16
CA HIS A 44 -8.63 10.23 2.10
C HIS A 44 -9.21 11.34 1.23
N GLN A 45 -9.24 11.15 -0.09
CA GLN A 45 -9.98 12.03 -1.00
C GLN A 45 -11.02 11.34 -1.86
N HIS A 46 -12.14 12.03 -2.06
CA HIS A 46 -13.22 11.59 -2.94
C HIS A 46 -13.29 12.45 -4.21
N ALA A 47 -13.36 11.79 -5.36
CA ALA A 47 -13.73 12.42 -6.63
C ALA A 47 -15.23 12.78 -6.61
N GLY A 48 -15.60 13.97 -7.10
CA GLY A 48 -17.00 14.40 -7.16
C GLY A 48 -17.64 14.77 -5.82
N TYR A 49 -16.88 14.82 -4.71
CA TYR A 49 -17.40 15.17 -3.39
C TYR A 49 -18.22 16.47 -3.44
N LEU A 50 -19.51 16.38 -3.11
CA LEU A 50 -20.46 17.50 -3.18
C LEU A 50 -20.41 18.28 -4.51
N ASP A 51 -20.31 17.56 -5.62
CA ASP A 51 -20.22 18.09 -6.99
C ASP A 51 -18.94 18.86 -7.31
N ARG A 52 -17.91 18.75 -6.47
CA ARG A 52 -16.57 19.30 -6.76
C ARG A 52 -16.01 18.68 -8.04
N LEU A 53 -15.54 19.52 -8.95
CA LEU A 53 -14.87 19.12 -10.18
C LEU A 53 -13.50 18.49 -9.89
N ASP A 54 -13.03 17.64 -10.80
CA ASP A 54 -11.74 16.96 -10.64
C ASP A 54 -10.60 18.00 -10.61
N GLU A 55 -10.68 19.06 -11.43
CA GLU A 55 -9.71 20.17 -11.45
C GLU A 55 -9.71 20.97 -10.14
N GLN A 56 -10.87 21.12 -9.49
CA GLN A 56 -10.96 21.78 -8.20
C GLN A 56 -10.35 20.93 -7.08
N LEU A 57 -10.49 19.60 -7.16
CA LEU A 57 -9.82 18.68 -6.25
C LEU A 57 -8.30 18.80 -6.41
N VAL A 58 -7.80 18.75 -7.64
CA VAL A 58 -6.36 18.84 -7.93
C VAL A 58 -5.80 20.17 -7.44
N ALA A 59 -6.43 21.29 -7.80
CA ALA A 59 -6.01 22.61 -7.34
C ALA A 59 -6.03 22.73 -5.80
N HIS A 60 -7.00 22.10 -5.14
CA HIS A 60 -7.06 22.06 -3.68
C HIS A 60 -5.86 21.32 -3.08
N GLN A 61 -5.49 20.16 -3.62
CA GLN A 61 -4.33 19.40 -3.16
C GLN A 61 -3.03 20.20 -3.33
N GLU A 62 -2.87 20.86 -4.48
CA GLU A 62 -1.71 21.72 -4.77
C GLU A 62 -1.60 22.90 -3.79
N ILE A 63 -2.71 23.63 -3.56
CA ILE A 63 -2.75 24.77 -2.64
C ILE A 63 -2.42 24.35 -1.20
N MET A 64 -2.84 23.15 -0.80
CA MET A 64 -2.56 22.59 0.53
C MET A 64 -1.12 22.08 0.68
N GLY A 65 -0.32 22.08 -0.40
CA GLY A 65 1.03 21.52 -0.41
C GLY A 65 1.05 19.99 -0.26
N ILE A 66 -0.04 19.33 -0.66
CA ILE A 66 -0.15 17.87 -0.60
C ILE A 66 0.65 17.29 -1.76
N THR A 67 1.56 16.39 -1.42
CA THR A 67 2.51 15.80 -2.36
C THR A 67 2.10 14.42 -2.84
N GLN A 68 1.22 13.74 -2.08
CA GLN A 68 0.66 12.43 -2.40
C GLN A 68 -0.79 12.40 -1.93
N THR A 69 -1.69 11.94 -2.79
CA THR A 69 -3.12 11.78 -2.48
C THR A 69 -3.57 10.37 -2.79
N VAL A 70 -4.24 9.73 -1.84
CA VAL A 70 -4.93 8.46 -2.06
C VAL A 70 -6.41 8.75 -2.32
N MET A 71 -6.83 8.43 -3.54
CA MET A 71 -8.21 8.52 -3.98
C MET A 71 -9.01 7.33 -3.43
N LEU A 72 -10.08 7.63 -2.74
CA LEU A 72 -11.00 6.68 -2.12
C LEU A 72 -12.35 6.69 -2.86
N PRO A 73 -12.70 5.61 -3.57
CA PRO A 73 -13.92 5.57 -4.37
C PRO A 73 -15.18 5.26 -3.55
N SER A 74 -16.31 5.72 -4.08
CA SER A 74 -17.62 5.18 -3.74
C SER A 74 -17.74 3.70 -4.18
N ALA A 75 -18.54 2.92 -3.49
CA ALA A 75 -18.90 1.56 -3.94
C ALA A 75 -20.10 1.60 -4.89
N THR A 76 -20.56 0.43 -5.36
CA THR A 76 -21.77 0.31 -6.16
C THR A 76 -22.99 0.90 -5.44
N ALA A 77 -23.76 1.71 -6.18
CA ALA A 77 -24.98 2.32 -5.71
C ALA A 77 -26.09 1.26 -5.56
N VAL A 78 -26.34 0.80 -4.33
CA VAL A 78 -27.35 -0.21 -4.02
C VAL A 78 -27.98 0.07 -2.65
N SER A 79 -29.27 -0.24 -2.49
CA SER A 79 -29.95 -0.21 -1.18
C SER A 79 -29.98 -1.62 -0.59
N ARG A 80 -29.24 -1.81 0.50
CA ARG A 80 -29.18 -3.04 1.30
C ARG A 80 -28.97 -2.69 2.78
N PRO A 81 -29.26 -3.61 3.71
CA PRO A 81 -28.95 -3.41 5.13
C PRO A 81 -27.48 -3.05 5.38
N SER A 82 -26.54 -3.72 4.70
CA SER A 82 -25.09 -3.44 4.76
C SER A 82 -24.69 -2.05 4.26
N THR A 83 -25.55 -1.39 3.49
CA THR A 83 -25.35 -0.02 3.01
C THR A 83 -26.14 1.00 3.84
N HIS A 84 -26.70 0.63 4.99
CA HIS A 84 -27.63 1.48 5.75
C HIS A 84 -28.75 2.02 4.85
N GLU A 85 -29.36 1.14 4.05
CA GLU A 85 -30.38 1.49 3.05
C GLU A 85 -29.92 2.55 2.05
N GLY A 86 -28.68 2.41 1.55
CA GLY A 86 -28.07 3.27 0.55
C GLY A 86 -27.34 4.50 1.09
N ALA A 87 -27.30 4.72 2.41
CA ALA A 87 -26.53 5.82 3.01
C ALA A 87 -25.01 5.58 3.05
N SER A 88 -24.58 4.31 3.18
CA SER A 88 -23.19 3.86 3.13
C SER A 88 -22.84 3.29 1.76
N ASN A 89 -22.02 4.02 1.03
CA ASN A 89 -21.34 3.66 -0.23
C ASN A 89 -20.77 4.91 -0.92
N GLY A 90 -20.87 6.10 -0.33
CA GLY A 90 -20.43 7.36 -0.93
C GLY A 90 -21.55 8.15 -1.62
N LEU A 91 -22.77 7.60 -1.73
CA LEU A 91 -23.91 8.28 -2.36
C LEU A 91 -24.31 9.57 -1.63
N ALA A 92 -24.33 9.58 -0.30
CA ALA A 92 -24.65 10.77 0.49
C ALA A 92 -23.69 11.94 0.19
N ALA A 93 -22.43 11.63 -0.14
CA ALA A 93 -21.41 12.60 -0.50
C ALA A 93 -21.32 12.88 -2.01
N ARG A 94 -22.12 12.18 -2.84
CA ARG A 94 -22.01 12.16 -4.31
C ARG A 94 -20.60 11.82 -4.80
N ALA A 95 -19.86 11.06 -3.99
CA ALA A 95 -18.55 10.56 -4.36
C ALA A 95 -18.68 9.63 -5.57
N ARG A 96 -17.70 9.68 -6.48
CA ARG A 96 -17.64 8.83 -7.66
C ARG A 96 -16.88 7.53 -7.35
N GLY A 97 -17.14 6.51 -8.15
CA GLY A 97 -16.61 5.16 -7.94
C GLY A 97 -15.21 4.93 -8.49
N ASN A 98 -14.80 3.65 -8.47
CA ASN A 98 -13.47 3.16 -8.83
C ASN A 98 -12.90 3.76 -10.12
N GLU A 99 -13.72 3.83 -11.18
CA GLU A 99 -13.30 4.35 -12.49
C GLU A 99 -12.88 5.83 -12.46
N ALA A 100 -13.54 6.65 -11.64
CA ALA A 100 -13.16 8.06 -11.52
C ALA A 100 -11.83 8.23 -10.77
N CYS A 101 -11.60 7.43 -9.73
CA CYS A 101 -10.34 7.42 -8.99
C CYS A 101 -9.17 6.91 -9.85
N LEU A 102 -9.41 5.87 -10.66
CA LEU A 102 -8.44 5.39 -11.64
C LEU A 102 -8.08 6.48 -12.65
N ARG A 103 -9.08 7.15 -13.25
CA ARG A 103 -8.84 8.22 -14.24
C ARG A 103 -8.00 9.37 -13.68
N ILE A 104 -8.27 9.81 -12.45
CA ILE A 104 -7.47 10.86 -11.79
C ILE A 104 -6.04 10.38 -11.54
N THR A 105 -5.88 9.12 -11.10
CA THR A 105 -4.57 8.50 -10.90
C THR A 105 -3.78 8.39 -12.20
N GLU A 106 -4.40 7.94 -13.30
CA GLU A 106 -3.73 7.81 -14.59
C GLU A 106 -3.31 9.17 -15.18
N ALA A 107 -4.03 10.23 -14.86
CA ALA A 107 -3.69 11.59 -15.31
C ALA A 107 -2.41 12.13 -14.64
N ASP A 108 -2.15 11.76 -13.38
CA ASP A 108 -0.93 12.14 -12.66
C ASP A 108 -0.51 11.08 -11.61
N PRO A 109 0.05 9.95 -12.05
CA PRO A 109 0.39 8.82 -11.17
C PRO A 109 1.56 9.12 -10.23
N LYS A 110 2.19 10.30 -10.37
CA LYS A 110 3.27 10.74 -9.48
C LYS A 110 2.70 11.30 -8.18
N HIS A 111 1.55 11.97 -8.21
CA HIS A 111 0.96 12.63 -7.03
C HIS A 111 -0.31 11.93 -6.55
N TYR A 112 -0.90 11.06 -7.35
CA TYR A 112 -2.13 10.36 -7.03
C TYR A 112 -1.93 8.85 -7.07
N ALA A 113 -2.54 8.17 -6.10
CA ALA A 113 -2.78 6.75 -6.08
C ALA A 113 -4.26 6.52 -5.75
N PHE A 114 -4.74 5.29 -5.84
CA PHE A 114 -6.13 4.98 -5.47
C PHE A 114 -6.25 3.65 -4.76
N PHE A 115 -7.26 3.56 -3.89
CA PHE A 115 -7.78 2.28 -3.42
C PHE A 115 -8.99 1.87 -4.25
N VAL A 116 -9.36 0.60 -4.21
CA VAL A 116 -10.64 0.10 -4.71
C VAL A 116 -11.66 0.01 -3.58
N ASN A 117 -12.95 0.12 -3.90
CA ASN A 117 -14.05 -0.10 -2.96
C ASN A 117 -15.20 -0.86 -3.63
N GLU A 118 -15.88 -1.70 -2.85
CA GLU A 118 -17.15 -2.33 -3.21
C GLU A 118 -17.91 -2.78 -1.95
N VAL A 119 -19.24 -2.89 -2.05
CA VAL A 119 -20.11 -3.40 -0.99
C VAL A 119 -19.83 -4.91 -0.79
N PRO A 120 -19.37 -5.34 0.41
CA PRO A 120 -18.73 -6.64 0.60
C PRO A 120 -19.72 -7.82 0.64
N ASP A 121 -21.03 -7.55 0.67
CA ASP A 121 -22.09 -8.56 0.59
C ASP A 121 -22.67 -8.72 -0.82
N LEU A 122 -22.17 -7.99 -1.82
CA LEU A 122 -22.55 -8.18 -3.22
C LEU A 122 -21.93 -9.47 -3.76
N PRO A 123 -22.67 -10.26 -4.56
CA PRO A 123 -22.10 -11.41 -5.26
C PRO A 123 -20.93 -11.03 -6.17
N THR A 124 -20.92 -9.79 -6.68
CA THR A 124 -19.89 -9.24 -7.56
C THR A 124 -18.70 -8.62 -6.81
N ALA A 125 -18.73 -8.58 -5.48
CA ALA A 125 -17.73 -7.87 -4.68
C ALA A 125 -16.29 -8.29 -5.01
N ARG A 126 -16.05 -9.61 -5.08
CA ARG A 126 -14.73 -10.14 -5.43
C ARG A 126 -14.27 -9.66 -6.80
N THR A 127 -15.11 -9.85 -7.82
CA THR A 127 -14.76 -9.52 -9.20
C THR A 127 -14.47 -8.03 -9.38
N GLU A 128 -15.24 -7.16 -8.72
CA GLU A 128 -15.00 -5.71 -8.81
C GLU A 128 -13.72 -5.29 -8.08
N LEU A 129 -13.46 -5.86 -6.90
CA LEU A 129 -12.22 -5.59 -6.14
C LEU A 129 -10.98 -6.05 -6.93
N GLU A 130 -10.96 -7.30 -7.39
CA GLU A 130 -9.85 -7.88 -8.15
C GLU A 130 -9.57 -7.10 -9.43
N LYS A 131 -10.62 -6.71 -10.18
CA LYS A 131 -10.50 -5.94 -11.43
C LYS A 131 -9.71 -4.64 -11.25
N TYR A 132 -9.91 -3.89 -10.18
CA TYR A 132 -9.22 -2.62 -9.98
C TYR A 132 -7.88 -2.77 -9.25
N LEU A 133 -7.71 -3.80 -8.43
CA LEU A 133 -6.39 -4.18 -7.91
C LEU A 133 -5.44 -4.55 -9.06
N GLU A 134 -5.91 -5.33 -10.04
CA GLU A 134 -5.16 -5.64 -11.26
C GLU A 134 -4.83 -4.39 -12.11
N LYS A 135 -5.65 -3.34 -12.00
CA LYS A 135 -5.42 -2.04 -12.65
C LYS A 135 -4.55 -1.08 -11.83
N GLY A 136 -3.96 -1.53 -10.74
CA GLY A 136 -3.01 -0.75 -9.95
C GLY A 136 -3.61 -0.02 -8.76
N ALA A 137 -4.80 -0.40 -8.28
CA ALA A 137 -5.24 0.04 -6.95
C ALA A 137 -4.24 -0.49 -5.91
N ILE A 138 -3.78 0.38 -5.02
CA ILE A 138 -2.74 0.06 -4.02
C ILE A 138 -3.33 -0.45 -2.69
N GLY A 139 -4.64 -0.69 -2.65
CA GLY A 139 -5.34 -1.14 -1.45
C GLY A 139 -6.85 -1.22 -1.63
N ILE A 140 -7.55 -1.72 -0.60
CA ILE A 140 -9.01 -1.76 -0.51
C ILE A 140 -9.45 -0.78 0.59
N GLY A 141 -10.31 0.17 0.24
CA GLY A 141 -10.70 1.30 1.09
C GLY A 141 -12.19 1.45 1.30
N GLU A 142 -12.56 2.44 2.11
CA GLU A 142 -13.94 2.89 2.32
C GLU A 142 -14.94 1.80 2.73
N GLN A 143 -14.45 0.81 3.49
CA GLN A 143 -15.23 -0.32 4.01
C GLN A 143 -16.10 0.08 5.22
N LYS A 144 -16.91 1.14 5.07
CA LYS A 144 -17.85 1.68 6.09
C LYS A 144 -19.25 1.07 5.93
N PHE A 145 -19.30 -0.24 5.72
CA PHE A 145 -20.53 -1.00 5.51
C PHE A 145 -21.02 -1.58 6.85
N GLY A 146 -22.34 -1.65 7.02
CA GLY A 146 -23.02 -2.25 8.16
C GLY A 146 -22.95 -3.78 8.14
N VAL A 147 -21.74 -4.34 8.17
CA VAL A 147 -21.46 -5.77 8.36
C VAL A 147 -20.58 -5.95 9.59
N ASP A 148 -20.67 -7.09 10.26
CA ASP A 148 -19.81 -7.37 11.41
C ASP A 148 -18.34 -7.45 11.00
N CYS A 149 -17.44 -6.94 11.85
CA CYS A 149 -16.00 -6.89 11.57
C CYS A 149 -15.35 -8.28 11.39
N ASP A 150 -15.95 -9.31 11.98
CA ASP A 150 -15.54 -10.72 11.91
C ASP A 150 -16.42 -11.56 10.96
N SER A 151 -17.27 -10.91 10.17
CA SER A 151 -18.11 -11.59 9.19
C SER A 151 -17.32 -12.17 8.02
N LYS A 152 -17.92 -13.16 7.34
CA LYS A 152 -17.40 -13.70 6.06
C LYS A 152 -17.19 -12.63 4.98
N HIS A 153 -17.88 -11.49 5.10
CA HIS A 153 -17.79 -10.37 4.15
C HIS A 153 -16.47 -9.60 4.34
N ILE A 154 -16.05 -9.38 5.59
CA ILE A 154 -14.74 -8.80 5.87
C ILE A 154 -13.63 -9.82 5.63
N GLU A 155 -13.85 -11.11 5.94
CA GLU A 155 -12.90 -12.18 5.60
C GLU A 155 -12.67 -12.26 4.08
N LEU A 156 -13.73 -12.10 3.27
CA LEU A 156 -13.61 -12.01 1.81
C LEU A 156 -12.66 -10.87 1.40
N VAL A 157 -12.89 -9.66 1.90
CA VAL A 157 -12.04 -8.49 1.60
C VAL A 157 -10.59 -8.73 2.04
N ALA A 158 -10.38 -9.22 3.26
CA ALA A 158 -9.05 -9.53 3.78
C ALA A 158 -8.33 -10.63 2.98
N SER A 159 -9.07 -11.64 2.50
CA SER A 159 -8.53 -12.71 1.67
C SER A 159 -8.04 -12.19 0.32
N ILE A 160 -8.76 -11.23 -0.27
CA ILE A 160 -8.37 -10.57 -1.52
C ILE A 160 -7.13 -9.73 -1.27
N ALA A 161 -7.15 -8.86 -0.25
CA ALA A 161 -6.00 -8.01 0.09
C ALA A 161 -4.71 -8.81 0.27
N ARG A 162 -4.77 -9.97 0.95
CA ARG A 162 -3.61 -10.86 1.14
C ARG A 162 -3.01 -11.40 -0.17
N VAL A 163 -3.82 -11.57 -1.22
CA VAL A 163 -3.34 -12.07 -2.51
C VAL A 163 -2.61 -10.99 -3.31
N PHE A 164 -2.90 -9.72 -3.05
CA PHE A 164 -2.36 -8.56 -3.77
C PHE A 164 -1.29 -7.77 -2.98
N ASP A 165 -0.85 -8.28 -1.82
CA ASP A 165 0.23 -7.71 -0.98
C ASP A 165 1.64 -8.00 -1.56
#